data_AF-A0A3N4MCP6-F1
#
_entry.id   AF-A0A3N4MCP6-F1
#
_cell.length_a   1.000
_cell.length_b   1.000
_cell.length_c   1.000
_cell.angle_alpha   90.00
_cell.angle_beta   90.00
_cell.angle_gamma   90.00
#
_symmetry.space_group_name_H-M   'P 1'
#
loop_
_entity.id
_entity.type
_entity.pdbx_description
1 polymer ?
#
loop_
_entity_poly.entity_id
_entity_poly.type
_entity_poly.pdbx_seq_one_letter_code
_entity_poly.pdbx_strand_id
1 'polypeptide(L)'
;MEWVNIKPLYTNGRMKPSGAQTVFSWLSRAGFQLEQQKRNISPAAVEYFYFHPSLYIQVHEVQEPDNGPSRFFIFYPGGATAFASDIGQLQRCITAG
;
A
#
# COMPACT_ATOMS: atom_id res chain seq x y z
N MET A 1 -8.53 14.82 11.05
CA MET A 1 -7.75 13.66 10.56
C MET A 1 -8.42 12.43 11.15
N GLU A 2 -9.09 11.63 10.33
CA GLU A 2 -9.90 10.49 10.81
C GLU A 2 -9.10 9.19 10.65
N TRP A 3 -9.04 8.39 11.71
CA TRP A 3 -8.37 7.08 11.69
C TRP A 3 -9.30 6.04 11.07
N VAL A 4 -8.98 5.55 9.88
CA VAL A 4 -9.83 4.56 9.20
C VAL A 4 -9.05 3.27 9.00
N ASN A 5 -9.56 2.19 9.58
CA ASN A 5 -9.05 0.84 9.31
C ASN A 5 -9.40 0.45 7.85
N ILE A 6 -8.44 -0.10 7.10
CA ILE A 6 -8.75 -0.84 5.87
C ILE A 6 -9.41 -2.14 6.29
N LYS A 7 -10.72 -2.09 6.54
CA LYS A 7 -11.50 -3.31 6.73
C LYS A 7 -11.71 -3.94 5.36
N PRO A 8 -11.39 -5.23 5.17
CA PRO A 8 -11.73 -5.92 3.95
C PRO A 8 -13.25 -5.84 3.73
N LEU A 9 -13.65 -5.44 2.52
CA LEU A 9 -15.05 -5.40 2.12
C LEU A 9 -15.44 -6.80 1.64
N TYR A 10 -16.49 -7.37 2.24
CA TYR A 10 -17.04 -8.65 1.84
C TYR A 10 -18.37 -8.44 1.11
N THR A 11 -18.61 -9.22 0.07
CA THR A 11 -19.88 -9.32 -0.64
C THR A 11 -20.23 -10.80 -0.76
N ASN A 12 -21.37 -11.22 -0.22
CA ASN A 12 -21.81 -12.62 -0.18
C ASN A 12 -20.78 -13.58 0.44
N GLY A 13 -20.13 -13.16 1.53
CA GLY A 13 -19.09 -13.95 2.21
C GLY A 13 -17.78 -14.07 1.44
N ARG A 14 -17.66 -13.47 0.25
CA ARG A 14 -16.42 -13.40 -0.53
C ARG A 14 -15.83 -12.01 -0.41
N MET A 15 -14.52 -11.93 -0.20
CA MET A 15 -13.82 -10.66 -0.22
C MET A 15 -13.96 -10.03 -1.61
N LYS A 16 -14.39 -8.76 -1.68
CA LYS A 16 -14.50 -8.03 -2.93
C LYS A 16 -13.08 -7.65 -3.38
N PRO A 17 -12.60 -8.14 -4.53
CA PRO A 17 -11.27 -7.77 -5.01
C PRO A 17 -11.26 -6.30 -5.42
N SER A 18 -10.31 -5.55 -4.87
CA SER A 18 -9.95 -4.19 -5.30
C SER A 18 -8.43 -4.10 -5.41
N GLY A 19 -7.91 -3.09 -6.12
CA GLY A 19 -6.47 -2.85 -6.21
C GLY A 19 -5.83 -2.72 -4.82
N ALA A 20 -6.40 -1.84 -3.99
CA ALA A 20 -5.98 -1.65 -2.59
C ALA A 20 -6.04 -2.93 -1.76
N GLN A 21 -7.09 -3.76 -1.91
CA GLN A 21 -7.18 -5.02 -1.18
C GLN A 21 -6.12 -6.03 -1.63
N THR A 22 -5.80 -6.06 -2.93
CA THR A 22 -4.74 -6.91 -3.49
C THR A 22 -3.38 -6.51 -2.92
N VAL A 23 -3.07 -5.20 -2.93
CA VAL A 23 -1.82 -4.66 -2.36
C VAL A 23 -1.74 -4.95 -0.87
N PHE A 24 -2.78 -4.61 -0.11
CA PHE A 24 -2.85 -4.88 1.33
C PHE A 24 -2.60 -6.36 1.63
N SER A 25 -3.31 -7.26 0.95
CA SER A 25 -3.19 -8.70 1.18
C SER A 25 -1.78 -9.21 0.88
N TRP A 26 -1.14 -8.69 -0.16
CA TRP A 26 0.22 -9.07 -0.52
C TRP A 26 1.25 -8.52 0.48
N LEU A 27 1.21 -7.23 0.78
CA LEU A 27 2.11 -6.58 1.74
C LEU A 27 1.99 -7.20 3.13
N SER A 28 0.78 -7.48 3.61
CA SER A 28 0.57 -8.17 4.90
C SER A 28 1.15 -9.58 4.91
N ARG A 29 1.09 -10.33 3.79
CA ARG A 29 1.76 -11.64 3.67
C ARG A 29 3.28 -11.51 3.64
N ALA A 30 3.79 -10.41 3.09
CA ALA A 30 5.21 -10.08 3.09
C ALA A 30 5.70 -9.50 4.43
N GLY A 31 4.87 -9.47 5.47
CA GLY A 31 5.26 -9.01 6.82
C GLY A 31 5.10 -7.51 7.07
N PHE A 32 4.59 -6.75 6.10
CA PHE A 32 4.29 -5.33 6.30
C PHE A 32 2.99 -5.13 7.08
N GLN A 33 3.01 -4.12 7.93
CA GLN A 33 1.87 -3.65 8.70
C GLN A 33 1.37 -2.34 8.09
N LEU A 34 0.06 -2.20 7.90
CA LEU A 34 -0.52 -0.91 7.52
C LEU A 34 -0.55 -0.01 8.77
N GLU A 35 0.15 1.11 8.72
CA GLU A 35 0.21 2.08 9.81
C GLU A 35 -0.84 3.18 9.66
N GLN A 36 -1.06 3.66 8.44
CA GLN A 36 -1.93 4.81 8.20
C GLN A 36 -2.63 4.72 6.85
N GLN A 37 -3.90 5.14 6.82
CA GLN A 37 -4.66 5.42 5.60
C GLN A 37 -5.12 6.89 5.65
N LYS A 38 -4.94 7.63 4.56
CA LYS A 38 -5.52 8.95 4.37
C LYS A 38 -6.42 8.96 3.13
N ARG A 39 -7.63 9.51 3.24
CA ARG A 39 -8.59 9.62 2.15
C ARG A 39 -8.87 11.07 1.83
N ASN A 40 -9.36 11.33 0.61
CA ASN A 40 -9.77 12.66 0.15
C ASN A 40 -8.65 13.70 0.28
N ILE A 41 -7.40 13.28 0.06
CA ILE A 41 -6.30 14.23 -0.11
C ILE A 41 -6.53 14.97 -1.43
N SER A 42 -6.21 16.26 -1.49
CA SER A 42 -6.32 17.04 -2.72
C SER A 42 -5.01 16.92 -3.51
N PRO A 43 -5.03 16.53 -4.80
CA PRO A 43 -6.18 16.12 -5.62
C PRO A 43 -6.70 14.74 -5.20
N ALA A 44 -8.01 14.50 -5.35
CA ALA A 44 -8.77 13.39 -4.74
C ALA A 44 -8.05 12.03 -4.78
N ALA A 45 -7.24 11.73 -3.77
CA ALA A 45 -6.44 10.51 -3.70
C ALA A 45 -6.61 9.80 -2.36
N VAL A 46 -6.24 8.53 -2.35
CA VAL A 46 -6.13 7.73 -1.14
C VAL A 46 -4.67 7.32 -0.97
N GLU A 47 -4.10 7.63 0.18
CA GLU A 47 -2.74 7.24 0.55
C GLU A 47 -2.77 6.13 1.60
N TYR A 48 -1.85 5.18 1.46
CA TYR A 48 -1.63 4.11 2.41
C TYR A 48 -0.15 4.03 2.78
N PHE A 49 0.13 3.91 4.07
CA PHE A 49 1.49 3.81 4.61
C PHE A 49 1.66 2.45 5.26
N TYR A 50 2.62 1.69 4.75
CA TYR A 50 2.96 0.36 5.23
C TYR A 50 4.38 0.36 5.78
N PHE A 51 4.62 -0.41 6.85
CA PHE A 51 5.92 -0.55 7.48
C PHE A 51 6.24 -2.02 7.74
N HIS A 52 7.46 -2.44 7.40
CA HIS A 52 7.97 -3.77 7.75
C HIS A 52 8.82 -3.68 9.02
N PRO A 53 8.37 -4.22 10.17
CA PRO A 53 9.05 -4.02 11.45
C PRO A 53 10.45 -4.64 11.53
N SER A 54 10.68 -5.77 10.85
CA SER A 54 12.00 -6.44 10.88
C SER A 54 13.01 -5.87 9.88
N LEU A 55 12.55 -5.38 8.72
CA LEU A 55 13.40 -4.89 7.64
C LEU A 55 13.53 -3.37 7.65
N TYR A 56 12.73 -2.68 8.46
CA TYR A 56 12.65 -1.22 8.53
C TYR A 56 12.37 -0.55 7.18
N ILE A 57 11.61 -1.23 6.31
CA ILE A 57 11.19 -0.73 5.01
C ILE A 57 9.83 -0.05 5.16
N GLN A 58 9.67 1.14 4.58
CA GLN A 58 8.38 1.81 4.46
C GLN A 58 7.91 1.80 3.00
N VAL A 59 6.61 1.58 2.79
CA VAL A 59 5.97 1.68 1.48
C VAL A 59 4.83 2.68 1.58
N HIS A 60 4.91 3.74 0.79
CA HIS A 60 3.83 4.71 0.61
C HIS A 60 3.14 4.42 -0.72
N GLU A 61 1.88 3.96 -0.65
CA GLU A 61 1.01 3.80 -1.80
C GLU A 61 0.17 5.06 -1.98
N VAL A 62 0.13 5.57 -3.20
CA VAL A 62 -0.77 6.65 -3.64
C VAL A 62 -1.70 6.08 -4.69
N GLN A 63 -2.98 6.01 -4.35
CA GLN A 63 -4.04 5.54 -5.24
C GLN A 63 -4.84 6.74 -5.76
N GLU A 64 -4.87 6.88 -7.10
CA GLU A 64 -5.68 7.88 -7.80
C GLU A 64 -7.20 7.59 -7.64
N PRO A 65 -8.07 8.60 -7.83
CA PRO A 65 -9.51 8.42 -7.67
C PRO A 65 -10.07 7.39 -8.67
N ASP A 66 -11.30 6.93 -8.41
CA ASP A 66 -12.03 5.98 -9.28
C ASP A 66 -11.35 4.62 -9.50
N ASN A 67 -10.57 4.15 -8.52
CA ASN A 67 -9.72 2.96 -8.63
C ASN A 67 -8.67 3.10 -9.76
N GLY A 68 -8.14 4.31 -9.94
CA GLY A 68 -6.98 4.56 -10.79
C GLY A 68 -5.74 3.76 -10.36
N PRO A 69 -4.66 3.83 -11.17
CA PRO A 69 -3.43 3.10 -10.89
C PRO A 69 -2.82 3.51 -9.54
N SER A 70 -2.35 2.51 -8.78
CA SER A 70 -1.56 2.74 -7.57
C SER A 70 -0.10 2.99 -7.93
N ARG A 71 0.49 4.03 -7.33
CA ARG A 71 1.94 4.30 -7.37
C ARG A 71 2.53 4.02 -6.00
N PHE A 72 3.74 3.49 -5.97
CA PHE A 72 4.42 3.11 -4.73
C PHE A 72 5.77 3.80 -4.61
N PHE A 73 6.02 4.35 -3.44
CA PHE A 73 7.31 4.90 -3.04
C PHE A 73 7.85 4.03 -1.91
N ILE A 74 9.00 3.38 -2.14
CA ILE A 74 9.65 2.49 -1.18
C ILE A 74 10.82 3.24 -0.54
N PHE A 75 10.90 3.20 0.78
CA PHE A 75 11.98 3.78 1.56
C PHE A 75 12.70 2.65 2.30
N TYR A 76 13.98 2.46 2.00
CA TYR A 76 14.82 1.43 2.58
C TYR A 76 15.59 1.97 3.79
N PRO A 77 16.02 1.09 4.72
CA PRO A 77 16.98 1.48 5.74
C PRO A 77 18.24 2.10 5.09
N GLY A 78 18.76 3.17 5.69
CA GLY A 78 19.91 3.90 5.15
C GLY A 78 19.56 5.02 4.15
N GLY A 79 18.27 5.26 3.89
CA GLY A 79 17.79 6.44 3.15
C GLY A 79 17.69 6.28 1.64
N ALA A 80 18.00 5.10 1.11
CA ALA A 80 17.74 4.79 -0.30
C ALA A 80 16.23 4.73 -0.58
N THR A 81 15.82 5.17 -1.77
CA THR A 81 14.42 5.17 -2.19
C THR A 81 14.26 4.52 -3.56
N ALA A 82 13.10 3.88 -3.78
CA ALA A 82 12.70 3.35 -5.06
C ALA A 82 11.25 3.73 -5.38
N PHE A 83 10.93 3.69 -6.68
CA PHE A 83 9.60 3.94 -7.20
C PHE A 83 9.11 2.71 -7.95
N ALA A 84 7.82 2.37 -7.76
CA ALA A 84 7.14 1.35 -8.53
C ALA A 84 5.78 1.87 -9.02
N SER A 85 5.51 1.70 -10.32
CA SER A 85 4.25 2.14 -10.93
C SER A 85 3.12 1.09 -10.85
N ASP A 86 3.41 -0.11 -10.36
CA ASP A 86 2.47 -1.22 -10.25
C ASP A 86 2.94 -2.24 -9.20
N ILE A 87 2.05 -3.17 -8.84
CA ILE A 87 2.33 -4.20 -7.83
C ILE A 87 3.47 -5.16 -8.24
N GLY A 88 3.66 -5.40 -9.54
CA GLY A 88 4.73 -6.25 -10.04
C GLY A 88 6.10 -5.60 -9.90
N GLN A 89 6.20 -4.29 -10.11
CA GLN A 89 7.39 -3.50 -9.81
C GLN A 89 7.65 -3.43 -8.31
N LEU A 90 6.61 -3.21 -7.50
CA LEU A 90 6.72 -3.20 -6.03
C LEU A 90 7.29 -4.52 -5.51
N GLN A 91 6.78 -5.64 -6.02
CA GLN A 91 7.30 -6.98 -5.71
C GLN A 91 8.80 -7.08 -6.01
N ARG A 92 9.24 -6.65 -7.19
CA ARG A 92 10.67 -6.67 -7.55
C ARG A 92 11.50 -5.79 -6.63
N CYS A 93 11.03 -4.59 -6.28
CA CYS A 93 11.72 -3.67 -5.38
C CYS A 93 11.90 -4.27 -3.98
N ILE A 94 10.87 -4.91 -3.43
CA ILE A 94 10.94 -5.48 -2.07
C ILE A 94 11.78 -6.76 -2.02
N THR A 95 11.81 -7.55 -3.10
CA THR A 95 12.58 -8.82 -3.14
C THR A 95 14.07 -8.59 -3.45
N ALA A 96 14.45 -7.40 -3.93
CA ALA A 96 15.82 -7.06 -4.30
C ALA A 96 16.61 -6.30 -3.21
N GLY A 97 15.94 -5.89 -2.12
CA GLY A 97 16.56 -5.26 -0.95
C GLY A 97 16.72 -6.25 0.21
#